data_AF-X1DVB9-F1
#
_entry.id   AF-X1DVB9-F1
#
_cell.length_a   1.000
_cell.length_b   1.000
_cell.length_c   1.000
_cell.angle_alpha   90.00
_cell.angle_beta   90.00
_cell.angle_gamma   90.00
#
_symmetry.space_group_name_H-M   'P 1'
#
loop_
_entity.id
_entity.type
_entity.pdbx_description
1 polymer ?
#
loop_
_entity_poly.entity_id
_entity_poly.type
_entity_poly.pdbx_seq_one_letter_code
_entity_poly.pdbx_strand_id
1 'polypeptide(L)'
;TALSRRVIFLAKAKRSAMAWSETSSTEDRVRLFRLIEKLAFESRDIVSNIHGAGSPETHKMAILRNADIESKKKLAKNLAGIKEE
;
A
#
# COMPACT_ATOMS: atom_id res chain seq x y z
N THR A 1 11.87 -41.46 20.20
CA THR A 1 11.79 -41.92 18.79
C THR A 1 12.24 -40.81 17.85
N ALA A 2 12.73 -41.13 16.65
CA ALA A 2 13.26 -40.16 15.68
C ALA A 2 12.28 -39.01 15.33
N LEU A 3 10.97 -39.28 15.42
CA LEU A 3 9.90 -38.30 15.23
C LEU A 3 10.00 -37.11 16.20
N SER A 4 10.24 -37.38 17.48
CA SER A 4 10.35 -36.34 18.53
C SER A 4 11.55 -35.43 18.31
N ARG A 5 12.70 -35.98 17.90
CA ARG A 5 13.91 -35.20 17.60
C ARG A 5 13.73 -34.29 16.38
N ARG A 6 12.97 -34.74 15.38
CA ARG A 6 12.68 -33.96 14.16
C ARG A 6 11.74 -32.78 14.44
N VAL A 7 10.72 -32.96 15.29
CA VAL A 7 9.82 -31.87 15.71
C VAL A 7 10.59 -30.80 16.50
N ILE A 8 11.46 -31.22 17.42
CA ILE A 8 12.31 -30.29 18.20
C ILE A 8 13.28 -29.52 17.28
N PHE A 9 13.90 -30.22 16.32
CA PHE A 9 14.78 -29.58 15.34
C PHE A 9 14.05 -28.54 14.48
N LEU A 10 12.86 -28.87 13.97
CA LEU A 10 12.05 -27.94 13.18
C LEU A 10 11.61 -26.73 14.00
N ALA A 11 11.23 -26.92 15.27
CA ALA A 11 10.89 -25.82 16.16
C ALA A 11 12.09 -24.88 16.40
N LYS A 12 13.29 -25.46 16.60
CA LYS A 12 14.53 -24.71 16.80
C LYS A 12 14.96 -23.97 15.53
N ALA A 13 14.86 -24.61 14.36
CA ALA A 13 15.15 -24.01 13.07
C ALA A 13 14.20 -22.85 12.75
N LYS A 14 12.89 -23.02 13.01
CA LYS A 14 11.89 -21.95 12.83
C LYS A 14 12.17 -20.75 13.73
N ARG A 15 12.57 -20.98 14.99
CA ARG A 15 12.96 -19.92 15.94
C ARG A 15 14.22 -19.17 15.47
N SER A 16 15.19 -19.88 14.91
CA SER A 16 16.42 -19.29 14.37
C SER A 16 16.20 -18.52 13.07
N ALA A 17 15.35 -19.03 12.17
CA ALA A 17 15.05 -18.38 10.89
C ALA A 17 14.24 -17.07 11.06
N MET A 18 13.50 -16.95 12.15
CA MET A 18 12.72 -15.76 12.49
C MET A 18 13.44 -14.84 13.48
N ALA A 19 14.78 -14.85 13.56
CA ALA A 19 15.54 -14.06 14.51
C ALA A 19 15.16 -12.56 14.46
N TRP A 20 14.57 -12.09 15.55
CA TRP A 20 14.08 -10.74 15.84
C TRP A 20 14.39 -10.49 17.33
N SER A 21 14.27 -9.23 17.78
CA SER A 21 14.46 -8.83 19.20
C SER A 21 13.95 -9.90 20.18
N GLU A 22 14.78 -10.24 21.17
CA GLU A 22 14.54 -11.30 22.17
C GLU A 22 13.21 -11.13 22.93
N THR A 23 12.66 -9.91 22.94
CA THR A 23 11.41 -9.54 23.60
C THR A 23 10.13 -10.04 22.89
N SER A 24 10.20 -10.50 21.65
CA SER A 24 9.01 -10.94 20.89
C SER A 24 8.95 -12.46 20.75
N SER A 25 7.79 -13.07 21.02
CA SER A 25 7.60 -14.51 20.83
C SER A 25 7.51 -14.86 19.34
N THR A 26 7.83 -16.11 18.98
CA THR A 26 7.65 -16.59 17.61
C THR A 26 6.18 -16.54 17.16
N GLU A 27 5.24 -16.71 18.10
CA GLU A 27 3.81 -16.66 17.80
C GLU A 27 3.36 -15.26 17.42
N ASP A 28 3.79 -14.23 18.16
CA ASP A 28 3.44 -12.84 17.84
C ASP A 28 3.99 -12.40 16.49
N ARG A 29 5.21 -12.87 16.14
CA ARG A 29 5.79 -12.66 14.82
C ARG A 29 4.93 -13.27 13.72
N VAL A 30 4.47 -14.51 13.90
CA VAL A 30 3.58 -15.18 12.92
C VAL A 30 2.24 -14.46 12.81
N ARG A 31 1.65 -14.02 13.92
CA ARG A 31 0.40 -13.24 13.91
C ARG A 31 0.57 -11.91 13.17
N LEU A 32 1.67 -11.21 13.41
CA LEU A 32 1.99 -9.95 12.73
C LEU A 32 2.17 -10.15 11.23
N PHE A 33 2.97 -11.14 10.81
CA PHE A 33 3.14 -11.43 9.40
C PHE A 33 1.83 -11.84 8.73
N ARG A 34 0.97 -12.60 9.42
CA ARG A 34 -0.34 -12.96 8.89
C ARG A 34 -1.27 -11.77 8.76
N LEU A 35 -1.21 -10.82 9.70
CA LEU A 35 -1.95 -9.56 9.60
C LEU A 35 -1.47 -8.73 8.40
N ILE A 36 -0.16 -8.58 8.22
CA ILE A 36 0.42 -7.86 7.07
C ILE A 36 -0.01 -8.51 5.76
N GLU A 37 0.08 -9.84 5.66
CA GLU A 37 -0.37 -10.60 4.48
C GLU A 37 -1.85 -10.36 4.18
N LYS A 38 -2.69 -10.37 5.23
CA LYS A 38 -4.12 -10.11 5.09
C LYS A 38 -4.42 -8.71 4.57
N LEU A 39 -3.75 -7.71 5.10
CA LEU A 39 -3.95 -6.32 4.68
C LEU A 39 -3.40 -6.06 3.27
N ALA A 40 -2.21 -6.59 2.96
CA ALA A 40 -1.53 -6.30 1.70
C ALA A 40 -2.05 -7.11 0.51
N PHE A 41 -2.40 -8.38 0.70
CA PHE A 41 -2.64 -9.31 -0.41
C PHE A 41 -3.98 -10.04 -0.36
N GLU A 42 -4.48 -10.39 0.83
CA GLU A 42 -5.71 -11.18 0.95
C GLU A 42 -6.98 -10.32 0.90
N SER A 43 -6.93 -9.11 1.47
CA SER A 43 -8.06 -8.21 1.50
C SER A 43 -8.27 -7.56 0.13
N ARG A 44 -9.53 -7.43 -0.30
CA ARG A 44 -9.91 -6.65 -1.50
C ARG A 44 -9.74 -5.14 -1.29
N ASP A 45 -9.06 -4.73 -0.23
CA ASP A 45 -8.91 -3.33 0.16
C ASP A 45 -8.15 -2.57 -0.93
N ILE A 46 -7.13 -3.16 -1.54
CA ILE A 46 -6.42 -2.56 -2.68
C ILE A 46 -7.35 -2.26 -3.87
N VAL A 47 -8.30 -3.16 -4.15
CA VAL A 47 -9.25 -2.98 -5.27
C VAL A 47 -10.26 -1.91 -4.92
N SER A 48 -10.78 -1.95 -3.69
CA SER A 48 -11.67 -0.94 -3.14
C SER A 48 -11.01 0.45 -3.07
N ASN A 49 -9.73 0.55 -2.76
CA ASN A 49 -9.00 1.82 -2.72
C ASN A 49 -8.79 2.42 -4.12
N ILE A 50 -8.65 1.58 -5.15
CA ILE A 50 -8.48 2.04 -6.53
C ILE A 50 -9.81 2.37 -7.21
N HIS A 51 -10.89 1.65 -6.88
CA HIS A 51 -12.19 1.76 -7.58
C HIS A 51 -13.29 2.36 -6.70
N GLY A 52 -13.00 2.58 -5.42
CA GLY A 52 -13.91 3.18 -4.45
C GLY A 52 -14.27 4.58 -4.90
N ALA A 53 -15.57 4.83 -5.05
CA ALA A 53 -16.11 6.08 -5.61
C ALA A 53 -15.66 6.40 -7.06
N GLY A 54 -15.27 5.39 -7.85
CA GLY A 54 -14.93 5.52 -9.26
C GLY A 54 -13.47 5.19 -9.55
N SER A 55 -13.12 5.06 -10.84
CA SER A 55 -11.74 4.82 -11.24
C SER A 55 -10.91 6.10 -11.13
N PRO A 56 -9.56 6.00 -11.07
CA PRO A 56 -8.70 7.18 -11.10
C PRO A 56 -8.95 8.07 -12.33
N GLU A 57 -9.37 7.47 -13.44
CA GLU A 57 -9.70 8.19 -14.67
C GLU A 57 -10.98 9.02 -14.53
N THR A 58 -11.99 8.49 -13.85
CA THR A 58 -13.21 9.25 -13.52
C THR A 58 -12.88 10.49 -12.70
N HIS A 59 -11.99 10.38 -11.71
CA HIS A 59 -11.58 11.51 -10.88
C HIS A 59 -10.77 12.54 -11.66
N LYS A 60 -9.85 12.11 -12.55
CA LYS A 60 -9.14 13.05 -13.45
C LYS A 60 -10.11 13.86 -14.30
N MET A 61 -11.10 13.19 -14.89
CA MET A 61 -12.11 13.87 -15.71
C MET A 61 -12.94 14.86 -14.90
N ALA A 62 -13.32 14.50 -13.67
CA ALA A 62 -14.03 15.40 -12.77
C ALA A 62 -13.19 16.63 -12.40
N ILE A 63 -11.91 16.45 -12.08
CA ILE A 63 -10.97 17.54 -11.79
C ILE A 63 -10.82 18.46 -13.02
N LEU A 64 -10.60 17.89 -14.21
CA LEU A 64 -10.44 18.68 -15.44
C LEU A 64 -11.70 19.46 -15.79
N ARG A 65 -12.89 18.87 -15.59
CA ARG A 65 -14.18 19.54 -15.82
C ARG A 65 -14.44 20.69 -14.85
N ASN A 66 -14.02 20.56 -13.60
CA ASN A 66 -14.25 21.57 -12.56
C ASN A 66 -13.10 22.58 -12.44
N ALA A 67 -11.96 22.31 -13.07
CA ALA A 67 -10.85 23.24 -13.11
C ALA A 67 -11.17 24.39 -14.07
N ASP A 68 -11.04 25.62 -13.58
CA ASP A 68 -11.05 26.80 -14.45
C ASP A 68 -9.72 26.88 -15.22
N ILE A 69 -9.67 26.17 -16.34
CA ILE A 69 -8.49 26.10 -17.20
C ILE A 69 -8.24 27.43 -17.90
N GLU A 70 -9.28 28.21 -18.19
CA GLU A 70 -9.14 29.43 -18.98
C GLU A 70 -8.51 30.57 -18.16
N SER A 71 -8.93 30.74 -16.89
CA SER A 71 -8.24 31.70 -16.02
C SER A 71 -6.79 31.31 -15.78
N LYS A 72 -6.49 30.01 -15.62
CA LYS A 72 -5.10 29.52 -15.48
C LYS A 72 -4.26 29.82 -16.73
N LYS A 73 -4.82 29.67 -17.93
CA LYS A 73 -4.13 30.05 -19.17
C LYS A 73 -3.86 31.56 -19.23
N LYS A 74 -4.84 32.40 -18.88
CA LYS A 74 -4.67 33.85 -18.81
C LYS A 74 -3.55 34.25 -17.84
N LEU A 75 -3.55 33.66 -16.65
CA LEU A 75 -2.48 33.87 -15.66
C LEU A 75 -1.11 33.45 -16.21
N ALA A 76 -1.03 32.30 -16.88
CA ALA A 76 0.22 31.84 -17.50
C ALA A 76 0.71 32.78 -18.61
N LYS A 77 -0.18 33.26 -19.49
CA LYS A 77 0.16 34.24 -20.54
C LYS A 77 0.67 35.55 -19.95
N ASN A 78 -0.01 36.07 -18.91
CA ASN A 78 0.40 37.29 -18.22
C ASN A 78 1.81 37.16 -17.62
N LEU A 79 2.11 36.03 -16.97
CA LEU A 79 3.43 35.77 -16.40
C LEU A 79 4.51 35.62 -17.49
N ALA A 80 4.15 35.08 -18.65
CA ALA A 80 5.05 34.95 -19.80
C ALA A 80 5.21 36.24 -20.63
N GLY A 81 4.51 37.33 -20.29
CA GLY A 81 4.52 38.57 -21.05
C GLY A 81 3.84 38.49 -22.43
N ILE A 82 3.03 37.44 -22.65
CA ILE A 82 2.27 37.26 -23.90
C ILE A 82 1.01 38.14 -23.81
N LYS A 83 0.84 39.06 -24.74
CA LYS A 83 -0.36 39.90 -24.84
C LYS A 83 -1.53 39.04 -25.30
N GLU A 84 -2.70 39.21 -24.68
CA GLU A 84 -3.93 38.59 -25.18
C GLU A 84 -4.29 39.19 -26.55
N GLU A 85 -4.69 38.36 -27.51
CA GLU A 85 -5.40 38.78 -28.72
C GLU A 85 -6.85 39.14 -28.38
#